data_AF-A0A7T3X605-F1
#
_entry.id   AF-A0A7T3X605-F1
#
_cell.length_a   1.000
_cell.length_b   1.000
_cell.length_c   1.000
_cell.angle_alpha   90.00
_cell.angle_beta   90.00
_cell.angle_gamma   90.00
#
_symmetry.space_group_name_H-M   'P 1'
#
loop_
_entity.id
_entity.type
_entity.pdbx_description
1 polymer ?
#
loop_
_entity_poly.entity_id
_entity_poly.type
_entity_poly.pdbx_seq_one_letter_code
_entity_poly.pdbx_strand_id
1 'polypeptide(L)'
;MEFNPLIEHLKDIGAFLAENISAQLVGKPWYSVEFEEIDLPSITLSSGEIVTPRKNIAFDVNGHIDLMLSSVAELNAKIKEYGVIRQHLRPKIYQDMVSKINAGFNGIVFYPD
;
A
#
# COMPACT_ATOMS: atom_id res chain seq x y z
N MET A 1 -19.05 -19.88 -11.15
CA MET A 1 -17.72 -20.31 -11.63
C MET A 1 -17.12 -19.37 -12.69
N GLU A 2 -17.87 -18.40 -13.22
CA GLU A 2 -17.43 -17.48 -14.30
C GLU A 2 -16.41 -16.41 -13.88
N PHE A 3 -16.17 -16.21 -12.58
CA PHE A 3 -15.22 -15.20 -12.09
C PHE A 3 -13.75 -15.67 -12.07
N ASN A 4 -13.49 -16.98 -12.06
CA ASN A 4 -12.12 -17.50 -11.98
C ASN A 4 -11.24 -17.13 -13.19
N PRO A 5 -11.71 -17.23 -14.45
CA PRO A 5 -10.90 -16.83 -15.60
C PRO A 5 -10.54 -15.33 -15.58
N LEU A 6 -11.47 -14.50 -15.09
CA LEU A 6 -11.27 -13.06 -14.99
C LEU A 6 -10.23 -12.70 -13.91
N ILE A 7 -10.24 -13.42 -12.80
CA ILE A 7 -9.25 -13.27 -11.72
C ILE A 7 -7.85 -13.69 -12.20
N GLU A 8 -7.72 -14.81 -12.90
CA GLU A 8 -6.42 -15.24 -13.44
C GLU A 8 -5.89 -14.24 -14.48
N HIS A 9 -6.77 -13.72 -15.35
CA HIS A 9 -6.37 -12.68 -16.30
C HIS A 9 -5.90 -11.39 -15.60
N LEU A 10 -6.55 -10.97 -14.52
CA LEU A 10 -6.14 -9.81 -13.73
C LEU A 10 -4.79 -10.04 -13.03
N LYS A 11 -4.51 -11.26 -12.57
CA LYS A 11 -3.21 -11.63 -12.01
C LYS A 11 -2.11 -11.56 -13.06
N ASP A 12 -2.36 -12.06 -14.27
CA ASP A 12 -1.39 -12.01 -15.37
C ASP A 12 -1.05 -10.56 -15.76
N ILE A 13 -2.08 -9.71 -15.87
CA ILE A 13 -1.89 -8.27 -16.14
C ILE A 13 -1.12 -7.60 -14.99
N GLY A 14 -1.46 -7.91 -13.75
CA GLY A 14 -0.76 -7.38 -12.57
C GLY A 14 0.70 -7.80 -12.51
N ALA A 15 0.99 -9.06 -12.82
CA ALA A 15 2.34 -9.60 -12.88
C ALA A 15 3.16 -8.91 -13.99
N PHE A 16 2.58 -8.75 -15.18
CA PHE A 16 3.19 -8.02 -16.29
C PHE A 16 3.48 -6.55 -15.95
N LEU A 17 2.57 -5.88 -15.23
CA LEU A 17 2.77 -4.50 -14.80
C LEU A 17 3.91 -4.39 -13.77
N ALA A 18 3.94 -5.31 -12.80
CA ALA A 18 4.98 -5.37 -11.78
C ALA A 18 6.37 -5.64 -12.40
N GLU A 19 6.45 -6.54 -13.38
CA GLU A 19 7.68 -6.84 -14.12
C GLU A 19 8.19 -5.59 -14.87
N ASN A 20 7.32 -4.90 -15.60
CA ASN A 20 7.70 -3.68 -16.34
C ASN A 20 8.18 -2.56 -15.41
N ILE A 21 7.52 -2.37 -14.27
CA ILE A 21 7.95 -1.38 -13.27
C ILE A 21 9.30 -1.82 -12.67
N SER A 22 9.44 -3.08 -12.29
CA SER A 22 10.68 -3.60 -11.70
C SER A 22 11.88 -3.44 -12.63
N ALA A 23 11.70 -3.69 -13.94
CA ALA A 23 12.73 -3.49 -14.94
C ALA A 23 13.23 -2.04 -15.04
N GLN A 24 12.35 -1.06 -14.83
CA GLN A 24 12.68 0.37 -14.84
C GLN A 24 13.42 0.83 -13.57
N LEU A 25 13.34 0.05 -12.49
CA LEU A 25 13.96 0.32 -11.20
C LEU A 25 15.32 -0.38 -11.01
N VAL A 26 15.73 -1.23 -11.96
CA VAL A 26 17.02 -1.95 -11.89
C VAL A 26 18.18 -0.95 -11.80
N GLY A 27 18.99 -1.08 -10.75
CA GLY A 27 20.16 -0.23 -10.52
C GLY A 27 19.85 1.15 -9.92
N LYS A 28 18.58 1.48 -9.67
CA LYS A 28 18.19 2.72 -9.00
C LYS A 28 18.01 2.51 -7.48
N PRO A 29 18.43 3.47 -6.63
CA PRO A 29 18.08 3.47 -5.21
C PRO A 29 16.56 3.51 -4.99
N TRP A 30 16.05 2.80 -3.99
CA TRP A 30 14.61 2.69 -3.70
C TRP A 30 13.89 4.02 -3.43
N TYR A 31 14.64 5.08 -3.10
CA TYR A 31 14.13 6.42 -2.79
C TYR A 31 14.37 7.45 -3.90
N SER A 32 14.89 7.03 -5.06
CA SER A 32 15.36 7.94 -6.11
C SER A 32 14.40 8.12 -7.28
N VAL A 33 13.26 7.41 -7.26
CA VAL A 33 12.32 7.39 -8.38
C VAL A 33 11.04 8.07 -7.94
N GLU A 34 10.77 9.23 -8.54
CA GLU A 34 9.49 9.91 -8.43
C GLU A 34 8.43 9.12 -9.23
N PHE A 35 7.19 9.05 -8.74
CA PHE A 35 6.15 8.23 -9.36
C PHE A 35 5.82 8.69 -10.80
N GLU A 36 6.02 9.96 -11.08
CA GLU A 36 5.83 10.58 -12.40
C GLU A 36 6.87 10.12 -13.44
N GLU A 37 7.99 9.56 -13.00
CA GLU A 37 9.05 9.03 -13.87
C GLU A 37 8.83 7.57 -14.29
N ILE A 38 7.83 6.90 -13.73
CA ILE A 38 7.51 5.50 -14.05
C ILE A 38 6.65 5.47 -15.32
N ASP A 39 7.21 4.93 -16.41
CA ASP A 39 6.46 4.74 -17.65
C ASP A 39 5.53 3.52 -17.49
N LEU A 40 4.23 3.75 -17.65
CA LEU A 40 3.21 2.71 -17.62
C LEU A 40 2.94 2.19 -19.05
N PRO A 41 2.74 0.87 -19.25
CA PRO A 41 2.47 0.30 -20.56
C PRO A 41 1.08 0.70 -21.08
N SER A 42 0.93 0.80 -22.41
CA SER A 42 -0.40 0.96 -23.03
C SER A 42 -1.20 -0.33 -22.92
N ILE A 43 -2.50 -0.21 -22.67
CA ILE A 43 -3.39 -1.36 -22.50
C ILE A 43 -4.35 -1.42 -23.69
N THR A 44 -4.48 -2.60 -24.29
CA THR A 44 -5.47 -2.87 -25.32
C THR A 44 -6.77 -3.33 -24.66
N LEU A 45 -7.86 -2.61 -24.86
CA LEU A 45 -9.18 -2.98 -24.37
C LEU A 45 -9.79 -4.10 -25.21
N SER A 46 -10.79 -4.79 -24.66
CA SER A 46 -11.59 -5.78 -25.40
C SER A 46 -12.36 -5.18 -26.59
N SER A 47 -12.54 -3.86 -26.62
CA SER A 47 -13.05 -3.11 -27.76
C SER A 47 -12.05 -2.99 -28.92
N GLY A 48 -10.78 -3.34 -28.71
CA GLY A 48 -9.68 -3.12 -29.67
C GLY A 48 -9.04 -1.74 -29.57
N GLU A 49 -9.54 -0.86 -28.70
CA GLU A 49 -8.95 0.45 -28.45
C GLU A 49 -7.66 0.35 -27.64
N ILE A 50 -6.67 1.15 -28.00
CA ILE A 50 -5.40 1.26 -27.26
C ILE A 50 -5.52 2.46 -26.33
N VAL A 51 -5.45 2.22 -25.02
CA VAL A 51 -5.42 3.26 -24.00
C VAL A 51 -3.99 3.42 -23.50
N THR A 52 -3.40 4.58 -23.78
CA THR A 52 -2.08 4.94 -23.28
C THR A 52 -2.23 5.75 -21.99
N PRO A 53 -1.58 5.35 -20.89
CA PRO A 53 -1.59 6.12 -19.65
C PRO A 53 -0.99 7.52 -19.90
N ARG A 54 -1.60 8.55 -19.29
CA ARG A 54 -1.08 9.92 -19.39
C ARG A 54 0.25 9.99 -18.65
N LYS A 55 1.29 10.53 -19.31
CA LYS A 55 2.62 10.76 -18.69
C LYS A 55 2.58 11.61 -17.42
N ASN A 56 1.54 12.41 -17.26
CA ASN A 56 1.36 13.25 -16.10
C ASN A 56 0.16 12.71 -15.33
N ILE A 57 0.42 11.93 -14.28
CA ILE A 57 -0.58 11.69 -13.26
C ILE A 57 -0.67 13.02 -12.52
N ALA A 58 -1.64 13.87 -12.88
CA ALA A 58 -2.05 14.96 -12.01
C ALA A 58 -2.73 14.32 -10.80
N PHE A 59 -1.92 13.69 -9.94
CA PHE A 59 -2.38 13.16 -8.69
C PHE A 59 -2.68 14.40 -7.86
N ASP A 60 -3.94 14.59 -7.49
CA ASP A 60 -4.29 15.61 -6.52
C ASP A 60 -3.77 15.12 -5.15
N VAL A 61 -2.46 15.28 -4.96
CA VAL A 61 -1.75 14.88 -3.75
C VAL A 61 -2.41 15.53 -2.55
N ASN A 62 -2.88 16.77 -2.69
CA ASN A 62 -3.61 17.48 -1.64
C ASN A 62 -4.96 16.80 -1.35
N GLY A 63 -5.75 16.49 -2.39
CA GLY A 63 -7.00 15.74 -2.23
C GLY A 63 -6.81 14.35 -1.62
N HIS A 64 -5.74 13.64 -1.96
CA HIS A 64 -5.42 12.34 -1.36
C HIS A 64 -4.97 12.48 0.10
N ILE A 65 -4.12 13.47 0.41
CA ILE A 65 -3.69 13.78 1.77
C ILE A 65 -4.92 14.13 2.63
N ASP A 66 -5.83 14.97 2.13
CA ASP A 66 -7.05 15.37 2.84
C ASP A 66 -7.96 14.16 3.13
N LEU A 67 -8.09 13.24 2.18
CA LEU A 67 -8.89 12.02 2.32
C LEU A 67 -8.26 11.00 3.27
N MET A 68 -6.93 10.94 3.30
CA MET A 68 -6.20 10.14 4.30
C MET A 68 -6.30 10.77 5.69
N LEU A 69 -6.18 12.09 5.80
CA LEU A 69 -6.34 12.81 7.06
C LEU A 69 -7.75 12.66 7.64
N SER A 70 -8.80 12.70 6.80
CA SER A 70 -10.18 12.46 7.25
C SER A 70 -10.37 11.03 7.76
N SER A 71 -9.79 10.04 7.06
CA SER A 71 -9.82 8.63 7.46
C SER A 71 -9.08 8.39 8.78
N VAL A 72 -7.94 9.07 8.98
CA VAL A 72 -7.18 9.05 10.24
C VAL A 72 -7.97 9.70 11.37
N ALA A 73 -8.68 10.81 11.10
CA ALA A 73 -9.53 11.47 12.09
C ALA A 73 -10.70 10.59 12.52
N GLU A 74 -11.39 9.92 11.58
CA GLU A 74 -12.44 8.94 11.89
C GLU A 74 -11.90 7.75 12.68
N LEU A 75 -10.74 7.22 12.30
CA LEU A 75 -10.10 6.12 13.02
C LEU A 75 -9.73 6.55 14.45
N ASN A 76 -9.21 7.76 14.64
CA ASN A 76 -8.94 8.32 15.96
C ASN A 76 -10.21 8.44 16.82
N ALA A 77 -11.30 8.91 16.22
CA ALA A 77 -12.59 9.04 16.90
C ALA A 77 -13.11 7.67 17.36
N LYS A 78 -13.09 6.67 16.48
CA LYS A 78 -13.48 5.29 16.80
C LYS A 78 -12.57 4.65 17.84
N ILE A 79 -11.25 4.82 17.73
CA ILE A 79 -10.28 4.33 18.74
C ILE A 79 -10.61 4.91 20.13
N LYS A 80 -10.95 6.20 20.19
CA LYS A 80 -11.34 6.86 21.44
C LYS A 80 -12.69 6.35 21.96
N GLU A 81 -13.67 6.15 21.09
CA GLU A 81 -14.98 5.59 21.41
C GLU A 81 -14.88 4.17 21.98
N TYR A 82 -14.03 3.32 21.38
CA TYR A 82 -13.79 1.95 21.83
C TYR A 82 -12.82 1.84 23.02
N GLY A 83 -12.30 2.97 23.54
CA GLY A 83 -11.34 2.96 24.65
C GLY A 83 -10.01 2.27 24.30
N VAL A 84 -9.68 2.15 23.01
CA VAL A 84 -8.47 1.46 22.55
C VAL A 84 -7.26 2.37 22.79
N ILE A 85 -6.39 1.97 23.70
CA ILE A 85 -5.13 2.68 23.96
C ILE A 85 -4.11 2.29 22.89
N ARG A 86 -3.49 3.29 22.24
CA ARG A 86 -2.41 3.06 21.26
C ARG A 86 -1.14 2.56 21.95
N GLN A 87 -1.07 1.25 22.19
CA GLN A 87 0.06 0.60 22.86
C GLN A 87 1.39 0.77 22.10
N HIS A 88 1.35 0.90 20.77
CA HIS A 88 2.53 1.10 19.91
C HIS A 88 3.22 2.47 20.09
N LEU A 89 2.61 3.42 20.79
CA LEU A 89 3.21 4.74 21.08
C LEU A 89 3.95 4.79 22.43
N ARG A 90 3.95 3.71 23.23
CA ARG A 90 4.73 3.64 24.48
C ARG A 90 6.12 3.04 24.19
N PRO A 91 7.23 3.79 24.41
CA PRO A 91 8.58 3.29 24.12
C PRO A 91 8.91 1.96 24.81
N LYS A 92 8.41 1.75 26.03
CA LYS A 92 8.59 0.50 26.80
C LYS A 92 7.90 -0.70 26.13
N ILE A 93 6.71 -0.51 25.56
CA ILE A 93 5.96 -1.58 24.87
C ILE A 93 6.65 -1.92 23.55
N TYR A 94 7.10 -0.90 22.81
CA TYR A 94 7.84 -1.08 21.57
C TYR A 94 9.13 -1.88 21.78
N GLN A 95 9.95 -1.51 22.77
CA GLN A 95 11.19 -2.23 23.10
C GLN A 95 10.91 -3.68 23.51
N ASP A 96 9.89 -3.93 24.34
CA ASP A 96 9.52 -5.29 24.76
C ASP A 96 9.05 -6.15 23.58
N MET A 97 8.24 -5.60 22.67
CA MET A 97 7.82 -6.32 21.47
C MET A 97 8.98 -6.64 20.53
N VAL A 98 9.91 -5.71 20.31
CA VAL A 98 11.10 -5.95 19.49
C VAL A 98 11.95 -7.08 20.09
N SER A 99 12.16 -7.07 21.41
CA SER A 99 12.89 -8.14 22.11
C SER A 99 12.18 -9.50 21.98
N LYS A 100 10.85 -9.55 22.09
CA LYS A 100 10.08 -10.79 21.95
C LYS A 100 10.09 -11.35 20.53
N ILE A 101 9.98 -10.49 19.52
CA ILE A 101 10.08 -10.89 18.11
C ILE A 101 11.46 -11.48 17.84
N ASN A 102 12.52 -10.82 18.31
CA ASN A 102 13.90 -11.33 18.20
C ASN A 102 14.11 -12.67 18.94
N ALA A 103 13.30 -12.95 19.97
CA ALA A 103 13.27 -14.21 20.69
C ALA A 103 12.35 -15.27 20.05
N GLY A 104 11.73 -15.00 18.90
CA GLY A 104 10.89 -15.94 18.16
C GLY A 104 9.43 -16.02 18.60
N PHE A 105 8.93 -15.01 19.33
CA PHE A 105 7.53 -14.97 19.77
C PHE A 105 6.56 -14.64 18.61
N ASN A 106 5.46 -15.40 18.50
CA ASN A 106 4.44 -15.25 17.44
C ASN A 106 2.99 -15.12 17.97
N GLY A 107 2.81 -14.80 19.25
CA GLY A 107 1.50 -14.68 19.90
C GLY A 107 0.97 -13.25 20.03
N ILE A 108 -0.14 -13.09 20.77
CA ILE A 108 -0.72 -11.78 21.14
C ILE A 108 -0.35 -11.49 22.60
N VAL A 109 0.15 -10.28 22.87
CA VAL A 109 0.44 -9.81 24.23
C VAL A 109 -0.48 -8.64 24.56
N PHE A 110 -1.19 -8.74 25.68
CA PHE A 110 -1.96 -7.65 26.25
C PHE A 110 -1.12 -6.95 27.32
N TYR A 111 -0.89 -5.65 27.15
CA TYR A 111 -0.29 -4.83 28.20
C TYR A 111 -1.40 -4.23 29.06
N PRO A 112 -1.43 -4.51 30.38
CA PRO A 112 -2.36 -3.85 31.30
C PRO A 112 -2.03 -2.37 31.44
N ASP A 113 -2.98 -1.59 31.96
CA ASP A 113 -2.85 -0.15 32.20
C ASP A 113 -1.73 0.21 33.18
#